data_AF-A0A7W4HCC6-F1
#
_entry.id   AF-A0A7W4HCC6-F1
#
_cell.length_a   1.000
_cell.length_b   1.000
_cell.length_c   1.000
_cell.angle_alpha   90.00
_cell.angle_beta   90.00
_cell.angle_gamma   90.00
#
_symmetry.space_group_name_H-M   'P 1'
#
loop_
_entity.id
_entity.type
_entity.pdbx_description
1 polymer ?
#
loop_
_entity_poly.entity_id
_entity_poly.type
_entity_poly.pdbx_seq_one_letter_code
_entity_poly.pdbx_strand_id
1 'polypeptide(L)'
;PLAELTAEQPVRRAAPFTIVVDASAPWRNPYLLLWLTLANCAPDVDMLTLDDANGKRTTLCDARMKSGWEERRPWPNPVASDLSTINAVDGKWASLGLGPLIPSPSLPIRGYQNGQGAEASRGNDPN
;
A
#
# COMPACT_ATOMS: atom_id res chain seq x y z
N PRO A 1 -5.22 -3.90 -20.34
CA PRO A 1 -6.71 -3.89 -20.30
C PRO A 1 -7.21 -5.06 -19.45
N LEU A 2 -8.33 -4.91 -18.71
CA LEU A 2 -8.95 -5.99 -17.91
C LEU A 2 -9.37 -7.22 -18.74
N ALA A 3 -9.18 -7.19 -20.06
CA ALA A 3 -9.57 -8.22 -21.02
C ALA A 3 -8.62 -9.43 -21.14
N GLU A 4 -7.44 -9.43 -20.50
CA GLU A 4 -6.45 -10.51 -20.68
C GLU A 4 -6.35 -11.51 -19.51
N LEU A 5 -7.22 -11.42 -18.50
CA LEU A 5 -7.26 -12.38 -17.39
C LEU A 5 -8.16 -13.59 -17.74
N THR A 6 -7.74 -14.41 -18.71
CA THR A 6 -8.36 -15.72 -18.96
C THR A 6 -7.31 -16.82 -19.04
N ALA A 7 -7.04 -17.44 -17.91
CA ALA A 7 -6.60 -18.83 -17.82
C ALA A 7 -7.08 -19.37 -16.47
N GLU A 8 -7.77 -20.51 -16.51
CA GLU A 8 -8.46 -21.15 -15.39
C GLU A 8 -7.62 -21.17 -14.10
N GLN A 9 -7.94 -20.25 -13.18
CA GLN A 9 -7.56 -20.39 -11.78
C GLN A 9 -8.68 -21.15 -11.07
N PRO A 10 -8.36 -22.08 -10.14
CA PRO A 10 -9.39 -22.76 -9.34
C PRO A 10 -10.29 -21.68 -8.77
N VAL A 11 -11.62 -21.88 -8.87
CA VAL A 11 -12.64 -20.94 -8.38
C VAL A 11 -12.26 -20.56 -6.96
N ARG A 12 -11.53 -19.44 -6.81
CA ARG A 12 -11.20 -18.88 -5.51
C ARG A 12 -12.56 -18.60 -4.94
N ARG A 13 -12.90 -19.22 -3.80
CA ARG A 13 -14.10 -18.85 -3.03
C ARG A 13 -14.17 -17.33 -3.07
N ALA A 14 -15.19 -16.77 -3.75
CA ALA A 14 -15.20 -15.32 -3.96
C ALA A 14 -15.04 -14.65 -2.58
N ALA A 15 -13.98 -13.88 -2.44
CA ALA A 15 -13.64 -13.28 -1.16
C ALA A 15 -14.67 -12.19 -0.89
N PRO A 16 -15.20 -12.06 0.34
CA PRO A 16 -16.14 -10.99 0.67
C PRO A 16 -15.53 -9.61 0.44
N PHE A 17 -14.19 -9.53 0.47
CA PHE A 17 -13.42 -8.34 0.13
C PHE A 17 -12.35 -8.65 -0.91
N THR A 18 -12.21 -7.78 -1.89
CA THR A 18 -11.09 -7.75 -2.84
C THR A 18 -10.44 -6.37 -2.75
N ILE A 19 -9.14 -6.31 -2.50
CA ILE A 19 -8.41 -5.06 -2.38
C ILE A 19 -7.49 -4.92 -3.59
N VAL A 20 -7.56 -3.76 -4.26
CA VAL A 20 -6.64 -3.39 -5.36
C VAL A 20 -5.59 -2.45 -4.79
N VAL A 21 -4.32 -2.78 -4.94
CA VAL A 21 -3.18 -1.97 -4.46
C VAL A 21 -2.18 -1.73 -5.59
N ASP A 22 -1.31 -0.72 -5.43
CA ASP A 22 -0.19 -0.54 -6.37
C ASP A 22 0.78 -1.72 -6.29
N ALA A 23 1.51 -1.98 -7.37
CA ALA A 23 2.44 -3.11 -7.46
C ALA A 23 3.55 -3.07 -6.40
N SER A 24 3.94 -1.87 -5.95
CA SER A 24 4.94 -1.64 -4.91
C SER A 24 4.40 -1.75 -3.47
N ALA A 25 3.10 -1.95 -3.28
CA ALA A 25 2.52 -2.04 -1.95
C ALA A 25 3.09 -3.22 -1.14
N PRO A 26 3.27 -3.09 0.18
CA PRO A 26 3.84 -4.12 1.05
C PRO A 26 2.86 -5.25 1.36
N TRP A 27 2.32 -5.90 0.33
CA TRP A 27 1.23 -6.88 0.42
C TRP A 27 1.55 -8.15 1.23
N ARG A 28 2.84 -8.44 1.45
CA ARG A 28 3.29 -9.55 2.32
C ARG A 28 3.19 -9.23 3.81
N ASN A 29 3.04 -7.95 4.18
CA ASN A 29 2.83 -7.52 5.54
C ASN A 29 1.34 -7.16 5.73
N PRO A 30 0.53 -8.02 6.38
CA PRO A 30 -0.91 -7.80 6.47
C PRO A 30 -1.27 -6.55 7.28
N TYR A 31 -0.46 -6.17 8.27
CA TYR A 31 -0.69 -4.96 9.07
C TYR A 31 -0.49 -3.69 8.25
N LEU A 32 0.59 -3.65 7.45
CA LEU A 32 0.84 -2.50 6.56
C LEU A 32 -0.13 -2.47 5.39
N LEU A 33 -0.52 -3.63 4.85
CA LEU A 33 -1.54 -3.71 3.81
C LEU A 33 -2.88 -3.16 4.31
N LEU A 34 -3.29 -3.52 5.53
CA LEU A 34 -4.51 -2.98 6.15
C LEU A 34 -4.40 -1.47 6.37
N TRP A 35 -3.30 -1.00 6.95
CA TRP A 35 -3.07 0.43 7.18
C TRP A 35 -3.12 1.24 5.89
N LEU A 36 -2.44 0.76 4.83
CA LEU A 36 -2.43 1.39 3.51
C LEU A 36 -3.83 1.40 2.89
N THR A 37 -4.57 0.30 2.99
CA THR A 37 -5.95 0.20 2.49
C THR A 37 -6.84 1.24 3.15
N LEU A 38 -6.78 1.36 4.48
CA LEU A 38 -7.58 2.32 5.23
C LEU A 38 -7.13 3.77 4.99
N ALA A 39 -5.84 4.00 4.76
CA ALA A 39 -5.31 5.33 4.46
C ALA A 39 -5.68 5.80 3.04
N ASN A 40 -5.80 4.88 2.09
CA ASN A 40 -6.00 5.20 0.69
C ASN A 40 -7.45 5.10 0.23
N CYS A 41 -8.33 4.38 0.92
CA CYS A 41 -9.73 4.23 0.52
C CYS A 41 -10.65 5.21 1.27
N ALA A 42 -11.41 6.00 0.53
CA ALA A 42 -12.61 6.67 1.00
C ALA A 42 -13.84 5.78 0.68
N PRO A 43 -14.67 5.40 1.68
CA PRO A 43 -15.74 4.41 1.49
C PRO A 43 -16.78 4.74 0.41
N ASP A 44 -17.03 6.02 0.16
CA ASP A 44 -18.03 6.53 -0.77
C ASP A 44 -17.58 6.53 -2.24
N VAL A 45 -16.27 6.63 -2.48
CA VAL A 45 -15.71 6.79 -3.84
C VAL A 45 -14.79 5.65 -4.26
N ASP A 46 -14.15 4.97 -3.31
CA ASP A 46 -13.14 3.95 -3.58
C ASP A 46 -13.65 2.52 -3.27
N MET A 47 -14.91 2.35 -2.89
CA MET A 47 -15.51 1.04 -2.61
C MET A 47 -16.74 0.75 -3.46
N LEU A 48 -16.81 -0.46 -4.01
CA LEU A 48 -17.94 -0.94 -4.79
C LEU A 48 -18.40 -2.29 -4.23
N THR A 49 -19.67 -2.38 -3.87
CA THR A 49 -20.27 -3.64 -3.42
C THR A 49 -21.11 -4.23 -4.55
N LEU A 50 -20.84 -5.48 -4.88
CA LEU A 50 -21.50 -6.23 -5.94
C LEU A 50 -22.12 -7.48 -5.34
N ASP A 51 -23.37 -7.74 -5.69
CA ASP A 51 -24.05 -9.00 -5.39
C ASP A 51 -24.03 -9.85 -6.67
N ASP A 52 -23.58 -11.11 -6.58
CA ASP A 52 -23.62 -12.05 -7.71
C ASP A 52 -25.02 -12.64 -7.92
N ALA A 53 -25.20 -13.42 -9.00
CA ALA A 53 -26.49 -14.04 -9.33
C ALA A 53 -27.04 -14.99 -8.24
N ASN A 54 -26.19 -15.43 -7.29
CA ASN A 54 -26.57 -16.27 -6.16
C ASN A 54 -26.78 -15.47 -4.86
N GLY A 55 -26.80 -14.13 -4.95
CA GLY A 55 -26.95 -13.23 -3.80
C GLY A 55 -25.68 -13.13 -2.94
N LYS A 56 -24.52 -13.58 -3.44
CA LYS A 56 -23.26 -13.45 -2.71
C LYS A 56 -22.68 -12.05 -2.89
N ARG A 57 -22.43 -11.40 -1.76
CA ARG A 57 -21.84 -10.07 -1.70
C ARG A 57 -20.32 -10.08 -1.76
N THR A 58 -19.75 -9.23 -2.61
CA THR A 58 -18.32 -8.93 -2.70
C THR A 58 -18.12 -7.43 -2.69
N THR A 59 -17.23 -6.93 -1.82
CA THR A 59 -16.81 -5.53 -1.81
C THR A 59 -15.41 -5.41 -2.43
N LEU A 60 -15.30 -4.61 -3.49
CA LEU A 60 -14.04 -4.16 -4.07
C LEU A 60 -13.60 -2.88 -3.36
N CYS A 61 -12.34 -2.81 -2.93
CA CYS A 61 -11.73 -1.61 -2.36
C CYS A 61 -10.53 -1.18 -3.21
N ASP A 62 -10.58 -0.01 -3.83
CA ASP A 62 -9.45 0.57 -4.57
C ASP A 62 -8.53 1.32 -3.60
N ALA A 63 -7.47 0.66 -3.17
CA ALA A 63 -6.45 1.17 -2.25
C ALA A 63 -5.18 1.67 -2.94
N ARG A 64 -5.20 1.86 -4.27
CA ARG A 64 -4.06 2.43 -5.02
C ARG A 64 -3.77 3.87 -4.57
N MET A 65 -2.56 4.37 -4.78
CA MET A 65 -2.26 5.79 -4.59
C MET A 65 -3.10 6.64 -5.57
N LYS A 66 -3.64 7.76 -5.08
CA LYS A 66 -4.40 8.73 -5.89
C LYS A 66 -3.54 9.92 -6.33
N SER A 67 -2.21 9.79 -6.30
CA SER A 67 -1.32 10.86 -6.78
C SER A 67 -1.57 11.14 -8.27
N GLY A 68 -1.76 12.41 -8.60
CA GLY A 68 -2.05 12.85 -9.97
C GLY A 68 -3.46 12.55 -10.49
N TRP A 69 -4.41 12.22 -9.61
CA TRP A 69 -5.83 12.20 -9.97
C TRP A 69 -6.36 13.64 -9.96
N GLU A 70 -7.14 13.98 -11.00
CA GLU A 70 -7.75 15.31 -11.11
C GLU A 70 -8.68 15.59 -9.91
N GLU A 71 -8.74 16.85 -9.47
CA GLU A 71 -9.58 17.32 -8.36
C GLU A 71 -9.26 16.70 -6.98
N ARG A 72 -8.19 15.91 -6.85
CA ARG A 72 -7.70 15.40 -5.56
C ARG A 72 -6.61 16.32 -5.00
N ARG A 73 -6.60 16.50 -3.68
CA ARG A 73 -5.51 17.17 -2.95
C ARG A 73 -4.16 16.48 -3.21
N PRO A 74 -3.02 17.17 -2.96
CA PRO A 74 -1.71 16.54 -2.88
C PRO A 74 -1.75 15.24 -2.08
N TRP A 75 -1.27 14.16 -2.70
CA TRP A 75 -1.31 12.83 -2.10
C TRP A 75 -0.03 12.60 -1.29
N PRO A 76 -0.10 12.20 -0.02
CA PRO A 76 1.09 12.07 0.80
C PRO A 76 1.88 10.80 0.46
N ASN A 77 3.21 10.89 0.52
CA ASN A 77 4.06 9.72 0.65
C ASN A 77 4.00 9.17 2.08
N PRO A 78 4.10 7.84 2.25
CA PRO A 78 4.37 7.27 3.56
C PRO A 78 5.66 7.83 4.15
N VAL A 79 5.66 8.08 5.46
CA VAL A 79 6.85 8.53 6.18
C VAL A 79 7.76 7.33 6.44
N ALA A 80 9.01 7.45 6.03
CA ALA A 80 10.05 6.43 6.26
C ALA A 80 11.39 7.12 6.51
N SER A 81 12.15 6.62 7.49
CA SER A 81 13.52 7.08 7.73
C SER A 81 14.43 6.71 6.55
N ASP A 82 15.40 7.58 6.25
CA ASP A 82 16.46 7.27 5.30
C ASP A 82 17.42 6.18 5.84
N LEU A 83 18.18 5.56 4.94
CA LEU A 83 19.10 4.46 5.31
C LEU A 83 20.22 4.95 6.22
N SER A 84 20.70 6.18 6.05
CA SER A 84 21.72 6.76 6.94
C SER A 84 21.25 6.85 8.38
N THR A 85 20.01 7.27 8.59
CA THR A 85 19.36 7.41 9.89
C THR A 85 19.13 6.05 10.51
N ILE A 86 18.61 5.09 9.73
CA ILE A 86 18.43 3.71 10.19
C ILE A 86 19.77 3.13 10.66
N ASN A 87 20.81 3.18 9.81
CA ASN A 87 22.14 2.66 10.14
C ASN A 87 22.75 3.36 11.36
N ALA A 88 22.56 4.68 11.49
CA ALA A 88 23.07 5.43 12.64
C ALA A 88 22.36 5.07 13.95
N VAL A 89 21.07 4.77 13.91
CA VAL A 89 20.31 4.27 15.08
C VAL A 89 20.73 2.85 15.43
N ASP A 90 20.78 1.96 14.45
CA ASP A 90 21.18 0.56 14.63
C ASP A 90 22.59 0.46 15.22
N GLY A 91 23.53 1.27 14.74
CA GLY A 91 24.90 1.32 15.26
C GLY A 91 25.01 1.82 16.71
N LYS A 92 24.04 2.62 17.18
CA LYS A 92 24.00 3.09 18.57
C LYS A 92 23.25 2.13 19.49
N TRP A 93 22.45 1.21 18.96
CA TRP A 93 21.47 0.44 19.74
C TRP A 93 22.08 -0.29 20.95
N ALA A 94 23.18 -1.01 20.74
CA ALA A 94 23.85 -1.75 21.81
C ALA A 94 24.36 -0.85 22.94
N SER A 95 24.82 0.36 22.61
CA SER A 95 25.32 1.33 23.60
C SER A 95 24.21 1.94 24.47
N LEU A 96 22.95 1.91 23.99
CA LEU A 96 21.81 2.49 24.69
C LEU A 96 21.21 1.55 25.74
N GLY A 97 21.59 0.27 25.77
CA GLY A 97 21.10 -0.70 26.76
C GLY A 97 19.60 -1.00 26.68
N LEU A 98 18.98 -0.87 25.50
CA LEU A 98 17.53 -1.02 25.28
C LEU A 98 17.09 -2.48 25.04
N GLY A 99 18.00 -3.44 25.16
CA GLY A 99 17.76 -4.85 24.82
C GLY A 99 18.12 -5.19 23.36
N PRO A 100 17.57 -6.30 22.82
CA PRO A 100 17.84 -6.72 21.45
C PRO A 100 17.48 -5.66 20.41
N LEU A 101 18.23 -5.61 19.30
CA LEU A 101 17.94 -4.71 18.18
C LEU A 101 16.57 -5.03 17.59
N ILE A 102 15.71 -4.01 17.50
CA ILE A 102 14.43 -4.07 16.80
C ILE A 102 14.64 -3.48 15.40
N PRO A 103 14.39 -4.22 14.31
CA PRO A 103 14.54 -3.70 12.96
C PRO A 103 13.67 -2.45 12.73
N SER A 104 14.20 -1.48 11.99
CA SER A 104 13.47 -0.25 11.71
C SER A 104 12.09 -0.52 11.05
N PRO A 105 11.00 0.09 11.57
CA PRO A 105 9.66 -0.07 11.01
C PRO A 105 9.52 0.60 9.63
N SER A 106 10.50 1.40 9.22
CA SER A 106 10.54 2.01 7.89
C SER A 106 10.91 1.00 6.79
N LEU A 107 11.66 -0.05 7.11
CA LEU A 107 12.17 -0.99 6.10
C LEU A 107 11.08 -1.62 5.23
N PRO A 108 9.94 -2.10 5.79
CA PRO A 108 8.94 -2.77 4.96
C PRO A 108 8.12 -1.83 4.08
N ILE A 109 8.13 -0.51 4.35
CA ILE A 109 7.39 0.48 3.54
C ILE A 109 8.28 1.19 2.51
N ARG A 110 9.60 1.10 2.66
CA ARG A 110 10.54 1.59 1.64
C ARG A 110 10.27 0.92 0.31
N GLY A 111 10.27 1.71 -0.76
CA GLY A 111 9.93 1.27 -2.11
C GLY A 111 8.45 1.45 -2.48
N TYR A 112 7.55 1.69 -1.52
CA TYR A 112 6.18 2.11 -1.81
C TYR A 112 6.07 3.62 -2.07
N GLN A 113 6.96 4.42 -1.49
CA GLN A 113 7.04 5.87 -1.72
C GLN A 113 7.27 6.20 -3.20
N ASN A 114 6.60 7.22 -3.72
CA ASN A 114 6.73 7.70 -5.08
C ASN A 114 7.33 9.12 -5.09
N GLY A 115 8.55 9.28 -5.60
CA GLY A 115 9.33 10.51 -5.48
C GLY A 115 10.08 10.63 -4.14
N GLN A 116 10.71 11.78 -3.90
CA GLN A 116 11.59 12.03 -2.73
C GLN A 116 10.98 12.95 -1.66
N GLY A 117 9.81 13.54 -1.95
CA GLY A 117 9.16 14.53 -1.09
C GLY A 117 8.09 13.94 -0.17
N ALA A 118 7.51 14.81 0.66
CA ALA A 118 6.34 14.49 1.46
C ALA A 118 5.08 14.22 0.60
N GLU A 119 5.03 14.79 -0.60
CA GLU A 119 4.02 14.51 -1.61
C GLU A 119 4.49 13.39 -2.54
N ALA A 120 3.60 12.44 -2.80
CA ALA A 120 3.79 11.38 -3.77
C ALA A 120 3.71 11.95 -5.19
N SER A 121 4.79 11.81 -5.96
CA SER A 121 4.81 12.23 -7.35
C SER A 121 3.86 11.38 -8.20
N ARG A 122 3.40 11.92 -9.32
CA ARG A 122 2.74 11.11 -10.36
C ARG A 122 3.85 10.32 -11.06
N GLY A 123 3.68 9.00 -11.19
CA GLY A 123 4.62 8.20 -11.99
C GLY A 123 4.53 8.60 -13.46
N ASN A 124 5.32 9.59 -13.85
CA ASN A 124 5.74 9.96 -15.22
C ASN A 124 6.69 11.16 -15.11
N ASP A 125 7.91 10.94 -14.61
CA ASP A 125 9.08 11.72 -15.04
C ASP A 125 10.13 10.70 -15.51
N PRO A 126 10.29 10.51 -16.83
CA PRO A 126 11.49 9.90 -17.34
C PRO A 126 12.64 10.90 -17.11
N ASN A 127 13.67 10.50 -16.37
CA ASN A 127 14.98 11.11 -16.56
C ASN A 127 15.48 10.81 -17.98
#